data_AF-A0A924ANB6-F1
#
_entry.id   AF-A0A924ANB6-F1
#
_cell.length_a   1.000
_cell.length_b   1.000
_cell.length_c   1.000
_cell.angle_alpha   90.00
_cell.angle_beta   90.00
_cell.angle_gamma   90.00
#
_symmetry.space_group_name_H-M   'P 1'
#
loop_
_entity.id
_entity.type
_entity.pdbx_description
1 polymer ?
#
loop_
_entity_poly.entity_id
_entity_poly.type
_entity_poly.pdbx_seq_one_letter_code
_entity_poly.pdbx_strand_id
1 'polypeptide(L)'
;MVFQTNGRTGSWYAIGGTWVFIPDKTRSGDNLGNHTATQNLNLGASKLVGNGGTVGIAIDNAGKVGVGTTTQSEKLQVEAGNVYVHGEDQGVLVDEGVNKRAGLIKYTGKSTGLWRTDGIALAIGRVQGVGVLPGSPTAYLEDILLSNTGGVRMLSLAGTGTRLVATSASGDLSSGTATNGLSLSGANVLLGGTLTQVATIAQAGFALGLTGGNVGIGTSAPSAKLDIQGGADATGLNDPCALAFSWRNGGFRHWVRSCHNNTITGAGNAPDVYLNNSSGSAGSSAPGTGNIVGLTLESNNGLPRVGIGTTTPGATLEVGGGAGGRCAHHRRQQRVHRHPGRRQHHDGHR
;
A
#
# COMPACT_ATOMS: atom_id res chain seq x y z
N MET A 1 5.45 57.09 -76.71
CA MET A 1 6.61 56.22 -76.41
C MET A 1 7.47 56.15 -77.67
N VAL A 2 8.79 56.29 -77.56
CA VAL A 2 9.74 56.16 -78.67
C VAL A 2 10.81 55.14 -78.30
N PHE A 3 11.28 54.36 -79.26
CA PHE A 3 12.47 53.53 -79.07
C PHE A 3 13.67 54.31 -79.62
N GLN A 4 14.54 54.79 -78.72
CA GLN A 4 15.71 55.57 -79.10
C GLN A 4 16.83 54.61 -79.53
N THR A 5 17.41 54.81 -80.71
CA THR A 5 18.49 53.96 -81.27
C THR A 5 19.86 54.65 -81.25
N ASN A 6 19.91 55.96 -80.99
CA ASN A 6 21.12 56.76 -80.87
C ASN A 6 21.31 57.23 -79.41
N GLY A 7 22.50 57.02 -78.83
CA GLY A 7 22.74 57.29 -77.41
C GLY A 7 22.32 56.12 -76.51
N ARG A 8 21.60 56.37 -75.41
CA ARG A 8 21.11 55.29 -74.53
C ARG A 8 19.92 54.58 -75.19
N THR A 9 20.22 53.47 -75.85
CA THR A 9 19.26 52.63 -76.56
C THR A 9 18.19 52.08 -75.62
N GLY A 10 16.92 52.23 -75.99
CA GLY A 10 15.80 51.63 -75.29
C GLY A 10 14.49 52.38 -75.47
N SER A 11 13.46 51.95 -74.75
CA SER A 11 12.15 52.57 -74.77
C SER A 11 12.14 53.81 -73.89
N TRP A 12 11.66 54.92 -74.42
CA TRP A 12 11.49 56.18 -73.71
C TRP A 12 10.04 56.64 -73.83
N TYR A 13 9.52 57.30 -72.81
CA TYR A 13 8.26 58.05 -72.91
C TYR A 13 8.48 59.49 -72.44
N ALA A 14 7.84 60.43 -73.14
CA ALA A 14 7.85 61.83 -72.75
C ALA A 14 6.64 62.09 -71.85
N ILE A 15 6.87 62.68 -70.68
CA ILE A 15 5.83 63.17 -69.79
C ILE A 15 6.25 64.55 -69.26
N GLY A 16 5.38 65.55 -69.39
CA GLY A 16 5.67 66.91 -68.94
C GLY A 16 6.95 67.53 -69.55
N GLY A 17 7.27 67.20 -70.81
CA GLY A 17 8.48 67.68 -71.48
C GLY A 17 9.79 66.98 -71.08
N THR A 18 9.73 66.00 -70.17
CA THR A 18 10.90 65.20 -69.75
C THR A 18 10.83 63.81 -70.35
N TRP A 19 11.96 63.33 -70.89
CA TRP A 19 12.09 61.96 -71.38
C TRP A 19 12.50 61.01 -70.25
N VAL A 20 11.72 59.94 -70.04
CA VAL A 20 11.98 58.92 -69.02
C VAL A 20 12.30 57.58 -69.70
N PHE A 21 13.42 56.98 -69.31
CA PHE A 21 13.88 55.68 -69.81
C PHE A 21 13.10 54.52 -69.16
N ILE A 22 12.69 53.55 -69.97
CA ILE A 22 12.07 52.30 -69.53
C ILE A 22 13.05 51.15 -69.86
N PRO A 23 13.51 50.37 -68.86
CA PRO A 23 13.12 50.38 -67.45
C PRO A 23 14.01 51.29 -66.60
N ASP A 24 13.40 52.16 -65.77
CA ASP A 24 14.08 52.90 -64.72
C ASP A 24 14.44 51.96 -63.55
N LYS A 25 15.53 51.21 -63.75
CA LYS A 25 16.07 50.25 -62.76
C LYS A 25 16.52 50.91 -61.46
N THR A 26 16.62 52.24 -61.41
CA THR A 26 17.08 53.01 -60.24
C THR A 26 15.94 53.44 -59.31
N ARG A 27 14.67 53.37 -59.76
CA ARG A 27 13.48 53.71 -58.95
C ARG A 27 12.56 52.54 -58.62
N SER A 28 12.89 51.34 -59.09
CA SER A 28 12.03 50.17 -59.00
C SER A 28 12.56 49.21 -57.95
N GLY A 29 12.10 49.33 -56.71
CA GLY A 29 11.92 48.11 -55.92
C GLY A 29 11.08 47.12 -56.73
N ASP A 30 11.30 45.83 -56.57
CA ASP A 30 10.38 44.86 -57.16
C ASP A 30 9.00 45.09 -56.54
N ASN A 31 8.04 45.53 -57.36
CA ASN A 31 6.69 45.81 -56.87
C ASN A 31 5.82 44.55 -56.87
N LEU A 32 6.33 43.41 -57.39
CA LEU A 32 5.73 42.08 -57.54
C LEU A 32 4.28 42.01 -58.04
N GLY A 33 3.57 43.14 -58.14
CA GLY A 33 2.13 43.25 -58.31
C GLY A 33 1.32 42.27 -57.47
N ASN A 34 0.07 42.09 -57.91
CA ASN A 34 -0.64 40.84 -57.65
C ASN A 34 0.00 39.79 -58.57
N HIS A 35 0.67 38.79 -57.99
CA HIS A 35 1.33 37.74 -58.75
C HIS A 35 0.81 36.36 -58.33
N THR A 36 0.66 35.49 -59.32
CA THR A 36 0.56 34.04 -59.13
C THR A 36 1.83 33.45 -59.70
N ALA A 37 2.73 32.96 -58.85
CA ALA A 37 3.98 32.38 -59.31
C ALA A 37 3.71 31.08 -60.09
N THR A 38 4.17 31.00 -61.33
CA THR A 38 4.11 29.76 -62.14
C THR A 38 5.35 28.88 -61.98
N GLN A 39 6.31 29.34 -61.18
CA GLN A 39 7.54 28.66 -60.79
C GLN A 39 7.85 28.99 -59.32
N ASN A 40 8.82 28.29 -58.73
CA ASN A 40 9.27 28.59 -57.36
C ASN A 40 9.83 30.01 -57.25
N LEU A 41 9.45 30.72 -56.20
CA LEU A 41 10.03 32.03 -55.89
C LEU A 41 11.38 31.82 -55.16
N ASN A 42 12.48 32.00 -55.90
CA ASN A 42 13.82 31.96 -55.33
C ASN A 42 14.27 33.39 -54.95
N LEU A 43 14.36 33.64 -53.65
CA LEU A 43 14.76 34.95 -53.11
C LEU A 43 16.28 35.14 -52.98
N GLY A 44 17.08 34.12 -53.34
CA GLY A 44 18.53 34.14 -53.14
C GLY A 44 18.88 34.35 -51.66
N ALA A 45 19.69 35.36 -51.37
CA ALA A 45 20.04 35.75 -50.00
C ALA A 45 18.96 36.61 -49.29
N SER A 46 17.87 36.95 -49.98
CA SER A 46 16.80 37.81 -49.46
C SER A 46 15.76 37.01 -48.67
N LYS A 47 14.91 37.70 -47.90
CA LYS A 47 13.90 37.10 -47.00
C LYS A 47 12.53 37.71 -47.26
N LEU A 48 11.47 37.02 -46.84
CA LEU A 48 10.16 37.64 -46.72
C LEU A 48 10.09 38.40 -45.39
N VAL A 49 10.04 39.72 -45.46
CA VAL A 49 10.05 40.62 -44.29
C VAL A 49 8.91 41.63 -44.40
N GLY A 50 8.38 42.08 -43.25
CA GLY A 50 7.39 43.15 -43.21
C GLY A 50 8.05 44.53 -43.10
N ASN A 51 7.54 45.52 -43.86
CA ASN A 51 7.87 46.95 -43.72
C ASN A 51 9.37 47.29 -43.63
N GLY A 52 10.21 46.64 -44.44
CA GLY A 52 11.66 46.88 -44.44
C GLY A 52 12.42 46.27 -43.25
N GLY A 53 11.79 45.37 -42.49
CA GLY A 53 12.44 44.62 -41.42
C GLY A 53 13.60 43.76 -41.91
N THR A 54 14.52 43.41 -41.02
CA THR A 54 15.70 42.59 -41.34
C THR A 54 15.52 41.11 -40.99
N VAL A 55 14.39 40.78 -40.36
CA VAL A 55 14.03 39.46 -39.83
C VAL A 55 12.58 39.14 -40.21
N GLY A 56 12.33 37.92 -40.65
CA GLY A 56 11.03 37.47 -41.15
C GLY A 56 11.06 35.97 -41.43
N ILE A 57 10.54 35.54 -42.58
CA ILE A 57 10.65 34.14 -43.03
C ILE A 57 11.91 34.01 -43.91
N ALA A 58 12.86 33.21 -43.43
CA ALA A 58 14.05 32.82 -44.17
C ALA A 58 13.95 31.34 -44.56
N ILE A 59 14.38 31.00 -45.77
CA ILE A 59 14.47 29.62 -46.24
C ILE A 59 15.91 29.39 -46.71
N ASP A 60 16.61 28.43 -46.12
CA ASP A 60 17.99 28.12 -46.52
C ASP A 60 18.06 27.21 -47.76
N ASN A 61 19.28 26.92 -48.25
CA ASN A 61 19.46 26.07 -49.43
C ASN A 61 19.08 24.59 -49.21
N ALA A 62 18.89 24.18 -47.96
CA ALA A 62 18.43 22.85 -47.56
C ALA A 62 16.90 22.84 -47.35
N GLY A 63 16.22 23.98 -47.53
CA GLY A 63 14.78 24.14 -47.37
C GLY A 63 14.31 24.30 -45.93
N LYS A 64 15.19 24.59 -44.97
CA LYS A 64 14.80 24.87 -43.59
C LYS A 64 14.13 26.24 -43.51
N VAL A 65 13.00 26.31 -42.83
CA VAL A 65 12.24 27.54 -42.65
C VAL A 65 12.53 28.12 -41.27
N GLY A 66 13.06 29.34 -41.22
CA GLY A 66 13.19 30.11 -39.99
C GLY A 66 12.20 31.26 -39.97
N VAL A 67 11.47 31.40 -38.87
CA VAL A 67 10.68 32.59 -38.53
C VAL A 67 11.42 33.29 -37.41
N GLY A 68 11.95 34.49 -37.65
CA GLY A 68 12.72 35.19 -36.62
C GLY A 68 14.24 34.93 -36.65
N THR A 69 14.74 34.05 -37.53
CA THR A 69 16.16 33.64 -37.57
C THR A 69 16.65 33.33 -38.99
N THR A 70 17.97 33.34 -39.18
CA THR A 70 18.67 32.94 -40.41
C THR A 70 19.61 31.76 -40.26
N THR A 71 19.76 31.24 -39.05
CA THR A 71 20.69 30.14 -38.74
C THR A 71 19.91 28.97 -38.17
N GLN A 72 19.11 28.31 -39.02
CA GLN A 72 18.18 27.28 -38.57
C GLN A 72 18.90 25.95 -38.32
N SER A 73 18.78 25.41 -37.10
CA SER A 73 19.24 24.05 -36.82
C SER A 73 18.22 23.01 -37.26
N GLU A 74 16.92 23.33 -37.17
CA GLU A 74 15.79 22.45 -37.48
C GLU A 74 15.05 22.83 -38.78
N LYS A 75 14.25 21.90 -39.32
CA LYS A 75 13.46 22.16 -40.55
C LYS A 75 12.48 23.32 -40.42
N LEU A 76 11.93 23.55 -39.23
CA LEU A 76 11.12 24.72 -38.90
C LEU A 76 11.59 25.25 -37.55
N GLN A 77 12.05 26.50 -37.50
CA GLN A 77 12.49 27.16 -36.27
C GLN A 77 11.77 28.49 -36.12
N VAL A 78 11.15 28.71 -34.96
CA VAL A 78 10.64 30.02 -34.54
C VAL A 78 11.56 30.56 -33.47
N GLU A 79 12.25 31.64 -33.77
CA GLU A 79 13.23 32.28 -32.87
C GLU A 79 12.61 33.47 -32.16
N ALA A 80 12.89 33.60 -30.86
CA ALA A 80 12.45 34.72 -30.03
C ALA A 80 10.93 35.03 -30.13
N GLY A 81 10.08 33.99 -30.10
CA GLY A 81 8.62 34.12 -30.16
C GLY A 81 7.88 32.81 -29.90
N ASN A 82 6.54 32.88 -29.88
CA ASN A 82 5.65 31.73 -29.69
C ASN A 82 5.02 31.30 -31.02
N VAL A 83 4.72 30.00 -31.15
CA VAL A 83 3.77 29.52 -32.17
C VAL A 83 2.35 29.70 -31.61
N TYR A 84 1.60 30.66 -32.15
CA TYR A 84 0.22 30.90 -31.74
C TYR A 84 -0.76 30.15 -32.66
N VAL A 85 -1.61 29.32 -32.07
CA VAL A 85 -2.67 28.58 -32.76
C VAL A 85 -4.01 29.03 -32.21
N HIS A 86 -4.88 29.57 -33.08
CA HIS A 86 -6.18 30.10 -32.70
C HIS A 86 -7.32 29.27 -33.29
N GLY A 87 -8.23 28.81 -32.44
CA GLY A 87 -9.43 28.05 -32.81
C GLY A 87 -9.52 26.69 -32.13
N GLU A 88 -10.69 26.06 -32.28
CA GLU A 88 -10.91 24.66 -31.91
C GLU A 88 -10.44 23.75 -33.06
N ASP A 89 -10.11 22.51 -32.71
CA ASP A 89 -9.62 21.44 -33.59
C ASP A 89 -8.31 21.79 -34.32
N GLN A 90 -7.52 22.71 -33.75
CA GLN A 90 -6.23 23.14 -34.26
C GLN A 90 -5.10 22.81 -33.26
N GLY A 91 -3.89 22.61 -33.78
CA GLY A 91 -2.75 22.22 -32.95
C GLY A 91 -1.48 21.89 -33.72
N VAL A 92 -0.49 21.35 -33.01
CA VAL A 92 0.73 20.79 -33.58
C VAL A 92 0.62 19.27 -33.59
N LEU A 93 0.72 18.67 -34.76
CA LEU A 93 0.61 17.23 -34.99
C LEU A 93 1.98 16.66 -35.38
N VAL A 94 2.33 15.49 -34.84
CA VAL A 94 3.54 14.75 -35.21
C VAL A 94 3.13 13.34 -35.61
N ASP A 95 3.41 12.96 -36.86
CA ASP A 95 3.04 11.66 -37.41
C ASP A 95 3.97 11.23 -38.55
N GLU A 96 4.07 9.92 -38.78
CA GLU A 96 4.84 9.25 -39.85
C GLU A 96 4.14 9.27 -41.22
N GLY A 97 3.19 10.20 -41.43
CA GLY A 97 2.42 10.29 -42.66
C GLY A 97 1.17 11.15 -42.51
N VAL A 98 0.12 10.81 -43.26
CA VAL A 98 -1.11 11.62 -43.33
C VAL A 98 -2.09 11.39 -42.17
N ASN A 99 -1.74 10.57 -41.18
CA ASN A 99 -2.71 9.94 -40.27
C ASN A 99 -3.09 10.75 -39.00
N LYS A 100 -2.54 11.95 -38.78
CA LYS A 100 -2.85 12.86 -37.65
C LYS A 100 -2.98 12.16 -36.26
N ARG A 101 -2.11 11.20 -35.95
CA ARG A 101 -2.26 10.27 -34.82
C ARG A 101 -2.00 10.85 -33.43
N ALA A 102 -1.10 11.83 -33.26
CA ALA A 102 -0.79 12.41 -31.95
C ALA A 102 -0.35 13.88 -32.06
N GLY A 103 -0.68 14.67 -31.04
CA GLY A 103 -0.30 16.08 -31.02
C GLY A 103 -0.77 16.88 -29.82
N LEU A 104 -0.36 18.13 -29.80
CA LEU A 104 -0.87 19.18 -28.90
C LEU A 104 -2.05 19.86 -29.60
N ILE A 105 -3.27 19.56 -29.18
CA ILE A 105 -4.50 19.99 -29.88
C ILE A 105 -5.49 20.54 -28.86
N LYS A 106 -6.27 21.54 -29.27
CA LYS A 106 -7.48 21.93 -28.55
C LYS A 106 -8.69 21.40 -29.30
N TYR A 107 -9.50 20.56 -28.67
CA TYR A 107 -10.77 20.11 -29.24
C TYR A 107 -11.93 20.92 -28.69
N THR A 108 -12.99 21.02 -29.49
CA THR A 108 -14.22 21.72 -29.11
C THR A 108 -14.68 21.38 -27.69
N GLY A 109 -14.79 22.40 -26.83
CA GLY A 109 -15.26 22.27 -25.45
C GLY A 109 -14.25 21.66 -24.48
N LYS A 110 -12.98 21.51 -24.86
CA LYS A 110 -11.89 21.03 -24.01
C LYS A 110 -10.78 22.08 -23.90
N SER A 111 -10.07 22.07 -22.78
CA SER A 111 -8.76 22.72 -22.72
C SER A 111 -7.78 22.00 -23.66
N THR A 112 -6.74 22.70 -24.09
CA THR A 112 -5.65 22.10 -24.87
C THR A 112 -5.07 20.89 -24.13
N GLY A 113 -4.76 19.84 -24.87
CA GLY A 113 -4.20 18.61 -24.32
C GLY A 113 -3.21 17.94 -25.26
N LEU A 114 -2.51 16.96 -24.70
CA LEU A 114 -1.79 15.95 -25.49
C LEU A 114 -2.79 14.88 -25.88
N TRP A 115 -3.17 14.87 -27.15
CA TRP A 115 -4.17 13.97 -27.69
C TRP A 115 -3.52 12.94 -28.60
N ARG A 116 -4.14 11.77 -28.62
CA ARG A 116 -3.79 10.65 -29.49
C ARG A 116 -5.05 9.99 -30.01
N THR A 117 -4.98 9.37 -31.19
CA THR A 117 -6.01 8.45 -31.66
C THR A 117 -6.05 7.21 -30.76
N ASP A 118 -7.16 6.47 -30.85
CA ASP A 118 -7.28 5.17 -30.20
C ASP A 118 -6.22 4.18 -30.69
N GLY A 119 -5.87 3.21 -29.84
CA GLY A 119 -4.93 2.14 -30.18
C GLY A 119 -3.44 2.51 -30.23
N ILE A 120 -3.07 3.79 -30.13
CA ILE A 120 -1.66 4.25 -30.16
C ILE A 120 -1.21 4.63 -28.76
N ALA A 121 -0.09 4.11 -28.26
CA ALA A 121 0.43 4.52 -26.95
C ALA A 121 0.97 5.97 -26.97
N LEU A 122 0.87 6.69 -25.86
CA LEU A 122 1.51 8.00 -25.70
C LEU A 122 2.62 7.87 -24.65
N ALA A 123 3.86 8.02 -25.09
CA ALA A 123 5.03 7.91 -24.25
C ALA A 123 5.66 9.28 -24.00
N ILE A 124 6.14 9.50 -22.78
CA ILE A 124 7.17 10.48 -22.46
C ILE A 124 8.43 9.68 -22.18
N GLY A 125 9.49 9.95 -22.95
CA GLY A 125 10.71 9.16 -22.91
C GLY A 125 11.94 9.96 -23.32
N ARG A 126 13.09 9.27 -23.33
CA ARG A 126 14.40 9.87 -23.64
C ARG A 126 15.19 8.98 -24.58
N VAL A 127 15.98 9.61 -25.44
CA VAL A 127 16.97 8.94 -26.28
C VAL A 127 18.16 8.52 -25.43
N GLN A 128 18.64 7.28 -25.60
CA GLN A 128 19.77 6.76 -24.85
C GLN A 128 21.11 7.30 -25.36
N GLY A 129 21.97 7.74 -24.44
CA GLY A 129 23.40 7.98 -24.71
C GLY A 129 23.75 9.23 -25.52
N VAL A 130 22.85 10.22 -25.63
CA VAL A 130 23.06 11.44 -26.44
C VAL A 130 22.95 12.72 -25.61
N GLY A 131 23.77 13.74 -25.95
CA GLY A 131 23.71 15.08 -25.35
C GLY A 131 22.87 16.11 -26.14
N VAL A 132 22.48 15.76 -27.36
CA VAL A 132 21.59 16.51 -28.26
C VAL A 132 20.72 15.50 -28.98
N LEU A 133 19.44 15.83 -29.21
CA LEU A 133 18.51 14.91 -29.88
C LEU A 133 18.96 14.65 -31.32
N PRO A 134 19.25 13.39 -31.70
CA PRO A 134 19.53 13.07 -33.09
C PRO A 134 18.20 12.99 -33.86
N GLY A 135 18.20 13.39 -35.13
CA GLY A 135 16.98 13.35 -35.97
C GLY A 135 16.45 11.93 -36.24
N SER A 136 17.26 10.88 -36.03
CA SER A 136 16.85 9.48 -36.18
C SER A 136 17.57 8.59 -35.15
N PRO A 137 17.14 8.62 -33.88
CA PRO A 137 17.73 7.79 -32.83
C PRO A 137 17.40 6.29 -33.00
N THR A 138 18.24 5.42 -32.44
CA THR A 138 18.07 3.95 -32.52
C THR A 138 17.78 3.28 -31.17
N ALA A 139 17.88 4.01 -30.05
CA ALA A 139 17.64 3.50 -28.70
C ALA A 139 16.97 4.54 -27.80
N TYR A 140 15.95 4.10 -27.04
CA TYR A 140 15.08 4.96 -26.23
C TYR A 140 14.66 4.26 -24.94
N LEU A 141 14.26 5.04 -23.95
CA LEU A 141 13.52 4.56 -22.78
C LEU A 141 12.22 5.35 -22.63
N GLU A 142 11.14 4.64 -22.31
CA GLU A 142 9.84 5.21 -21.98
C GLU A 142 9.72 5.35 -20.45
N ASP A 143 9.68 6.59 -19.97
CA ASP A 143 9.60 6.88 -18.53
C ASP A 143 8.12 6.86 -18.07
N ILE A 144 7.23 7.47 -18.86
CA ILE A 144 5.77 7.41 -18.67
C ILE A 144 5.16 6.85 -19.94
N LEU A 145 4.40 5.76 -19.81
CA LEU A 145 3.62 5.20 -20.91
C LEU A 145 2.14 5.23 -20.56
N LEU A 146 1.40 6.01 -21.33
CA LEU A 146 -0.05 5.90 -21.44
C LEU A 146 -0.33 4.78 -22.45
N SER A 147 -0.59 3.57 -21.94
CA SER A 147 -0.73 2.39 -22.80
C SER A 147 -1.89 2.53 -23.79
N ASN A 148 -1.84 1.76 -24.87
CA ASN A 148 -2.94 1.65 -25.83
C ASN A 148 -4.13 0.79 -25.33
N THR A 149 -4.00 0.13 -24.18
CA THR A 149 -5.01 -0.77 -23.62
C THR A 149 -5.63 -0.28 -22.30
N GLY A 150 -5.31 0.94 -21.86
CA GLY A 150 -5.92 1.60 -20.70
C GLY A 150 -5.08 1.52 -19.43
N GLY A 151 -4.74 2.69 -18.88
CA GLY A 151 -3.98 2.87 -17.63
C GLY A 151 -2.70 3.68 -17.82
N VAL A 152 -2.41 4.58 -16.87
CA VAL A 152 -1.07 5.19 -16.75
C VAL A 152 -0.17 4.11 -16.17
N ARG A 153 0.67 3.51 -17.01
CA ARG A 153 1.75 2.67 -16.50
C ARG A 153 2.92 3.59 -16.19
N MET A 154 3.16 3.83 -14.92
CA MET A 154 4.51 4.18 -14.49
C MET A 154 5.37 2.93 -14.73
N LEU A 155 6.06 2.86 -15.87
CA LEU A 155 6.80 1.67 -16.32
C LEU A 155 7.92 1.28 -15.35
N SER A 156 8.39 2.24 -14.55
CA SER A 156 9.34 2.06 -13.46
C SER A 156 8.75 1.42 -12.18
N LEU A 157 7.55 0.81 -12.22
CA LEU A 157 7.03 -0.04 -11.12
C LEU A 157 7.18 -1.54 -11.44
N ALA A 158 8.16 -1.95 -12.25
CA ALA A 158 8.42 -3.36 -12.56
C ALA A 158 9.23 -4.04 -11.42
N GLY A 159 8.64 -5.08 -10.80
CA GLY A 159 9.24 -5.91 -9.73
C GLY A 159 8.30 -7.06 -9.35
N THR A 160 8.82 -8.14 -8.76
CA THR A 160 8.11 -9.43 -8.51
C THR A 160 7.17 -9.37 -7.29
N GLY A 161 6.31 -8.34 -7.25
CA GLY A 161 5.64 -7.82 -6.06
C GLY A 161 4.07 -7.90 -5.97
N THR A 162 3.40 -8.06 -4.80
CA THR A 162 1.97 -7.84 -4.47
C THR A 162 1.81 -6.36 -4.27
N ARG A 163 0.91 -5.85 -5.09
CA ARG A 163 0.63 -4.47 -5.38
C ARG A 163 -0.15 -3.76 -4.29
N LEU A 164 0.39 -3.32 -3.16
CA LEU A 164 -0.36 -2.35 -2.35
C LEU A 164 -0.33 -0.99 -3.06
N VAL A 165 -1.36 -0.70 -3.85
CA VAL A 165 -1.60 0.66 -4.36
C VAL A 165 -2.53 1.33 -3.35
N ALA A 166 -1.95 1.91 -2.30
CA ALA A 166 -2.69 2.79 -1.41
C ALA A 166 -2.85 4.14 -2.11
N THR A 167 -4.09 4.52 -2.38
CA THR A 167 -4.40 5.88 -2.80
C THR A 167 -4.77 6.72 -1.58
N SER A 168 -4.47 8.01 -1.59
CA SER A 168 -5.09 8.97 -0.66
C SER A 168 -6.62 8.95 -0.81
N ALA A 169 -7.34 9.64 0.10
CA ALA A 169 -8.80 9.82 -0.03
C ALA A 169 -9.22 10.55 -1.32
N SER A 170 -8.26 11.19 -2.02
CA SER A 170 -8.40 11.84 -3.31
C SER A 170 -8.03 10.96 -4.51
N GLY A 171 -7.61 9.71 -4.31
CA GLY A 171 -7.28 8.77 -5.38
C GLY A 171 -5.82 8.82 -5.87
N ASP A 172 -4.93 9.51 -5.15
CA ASP A 172 -3.53 9.69 -5.57
C ASP A 172 -2.66 8.48 -5.27
N LEU A 173 -2.06 7.88 -6.30
CA LEU A 173 -1.06 6.80 -6.15
C LEU A 173 0.22 7.37 -5.49
N SER A 174 0.38 7.16 -4.18
CA SER A 174 1.51 7.66 -3.39
C SER A 174 2.20 6.54 -2.61
N SER A 175 3.46 6.75 -2.20
CA SER A 175 4.22 5.76 -1.42
C SER A 175 3.68 5.66 0.01
N GLY A 176 2.83 4.67 0.29
CA GLY A 176 2.39 4.34 1.64
C GLY A 176 3.25 3.25 2.30
N THR A 177 3.57 3.38 3.57
CA THR A 177 4.22 2.32 4.38
C THR A 177 3.20 1.65 5.28
N ALA A 178 3.15 0.31 5.29
CA ALA A 178 2.42 -0.44 6.29
C ALA A 178 3.28 -0.49 7.58
N THR A 179 2.94 0.30 8.60
CA THR A 179 3.83 0.54 9.77
C THR A 179 3.37 -0.14 11.06
N ASN A 180 2.20 -0.79 11.04
CA ASN A 180 1.63 -1.41 12.23
C ASN A 180 1.18 -2.85 11.97
N GLY A 181 2.05 -3.83 12.26
CA GLY A 181 1.71 -5.26 12.23
C GLY A 181 1.67 -5.90 10.85
N LEU A 182 1.79 -5.07 9.80
CA LEU A 182 1.95 -5.48 8.42
C LEU A 182 3.37 -5.19 7.96
N SER A 183 3.96 -6.11 7.21
CA SER A 183 5.28 -5.98 6.59
C SER A 183 5.17 -6.26 5.10
N LEU A 184 5.77 -5.42 4.25
CA LEU A 184 5.88 -5.71 2.83
C LEU A 184 7.10 -6.62 2.58
N SER A 185 6.89 -7.83 2.07
CA SER A 185 7.96 -8.79 1.77
C SER A 185 8.01 -9.12 0.28
N GLY A 186 8.92 -8.43 -0.43
CA GLY A 186 9.04 -8.42 -1.88
C GLY A 186 7.71 -8.01 -2.49
N ALA A 187 6.95 -9.02 -2.85
CA ALA A 187 5.56 -8.87 -3.16
C ALA A 187 4.64 -8.54 -2.02
N ASN A 188 4.58 -9.44 -1.07
CA ASN A 188 3.35 -9.68 -0.36
C ASN A 188 3.20 -8.67 0.76
N VAL A 189 1.98 -8.16 0.96
CA VAL A 189 1.64 -7.56 2.25
C VAL A 189 1.43 -8.73 3.21
N LEU A 190 2.40 -8.95 4.09
CA LEU A 190 2.38 -10.01 5.08
C LEU A 190 1.96 -9.45 6.45
N LEU A 191 1.34 -10.30 7.27
CA LEU A 191 1.23 -10.10 8.71
C LEU A 191 2.54 -10.54 9.38
N GLY A 192 3.09 -9.75 10.30
CA GLY A 192 4.31 -10.13 11.03
C GLY A 192 5.37 -9.04 11.22
N GLY A 193 5.09 -7.79 10.82
CA GLY A 193 5.92 -6.65 11.23
C GLY A 193 5.76 -6.33 12.72
N THR A 194 6.72 -5.61 13.30
CA THR A 194 6.59 -5.08 14.67
C THR A 194 5.36 -4.17 14.76
N LEU A 195 4.51 -4.42 15.76
CA LEU A 195 3.42 -3.51 16.11
C LEU A 195 4.01 -2.28 16.81
N THR A 196 4.01 -1.15 16.13
CA THR A 196 4.54 0.13 16.66
C THR A 196 3.44 0.98 17.29
N GLN A 197 2.18 0.62 17.08
CA GLN A 197 1.00 1.20 17.70
C GLN A 197 0.06 0.06 18.12
N VAL A 198 -0.94 0.35 18.95
CA VAL A 198 -1.97 -0.64 19.30
C VAL A 198 -2.69 -1.06 18.00
N ALA A 199 -2.61 -2.34 17.65
CA ALA A 199 -3.42 -2.90 16.57
C ALA A 199 -4.66 -3.57 17.15
N THR A 200 -5.81 -2.99 16.86
CA THR A 200 -7.09 -3.64 17.11
C THR A 200 -7.45 -4.45 15.87
N ILE A 201 -7.33 -5.78 15.94
CA ILE A 201 -7.97 -6.66 14.96
C ILE A 201 -9.45 -6.65 15.31
N ALA A 202 -10.20 -5.72 14.71
CA ALA A 202 -11.64 -5.60 14.96
C ALA A 202 -12.34 -6.88 14.47
N GLN A 203 -12.77 -7.71 15.41
CA GLN A 203 -13.57 -8.89 15.14
C GLN A 203 -14.87 -8.79 15.92
N ALA A 204 -15.96 -9.17 15.27
CA ALA A 204 -17.30 -9.28 15.84
C ALA A 204 -17.37 -10.41 16.88
N GLY A 205 -16.68 -10.26 18.02
CA GLY A 205 -16.83 -11.13 19.18
C GLY A 205 -15.66 -12.04 19.57
N PHE A 206 -14.46 -11.94 18.96
CA PHE A 206 -13.32 -12.81 19.31
C PHE A 206 -11.96 -12.07 19.49
N ALA A 207 -11.86 -11.27 20.56
CA ALA A 207 -10.99 -11.52 21.72
C ALA A 207 -9.48 -11.91 21.56
N LEU A 208 -8.74 -11.50 20.53
CA LEU A 208 -7.26 -11.52 20.58
C LEU A 208 -6.71 -10.09 20.40
N GLY A 209 -6.11 -9.54 21.46
CA GLY A 209 -5.50 -8.21 21.48
C GLY A 209 -3.99 -8.26 21.74
N LEU A 210 -3.24 -7.42 21.03
CA LEU A 210 -1.81 -7.21 21.26
C LEU A 210 -1.60 -5.77 21.73
N THR A 211 -1.45 -5.58 23.05
CA THR A 211 -1.40 -4.25 23.69
C THR A 211 -0.12 -4.10 24.49
N GLY A 212 0.74 -3.13 24.15
CA GLY A 212 1.97 -2.84 24.93
C GLY A 212 2.93 -4.02 25.06
N GLY A 213 2.94 -4.96 24.09
CA GLY A 213 3.73 -6.19 24.14
C GLY A 213 3.17 -7.30 25.05
N ASN A 214 1.89 -7.21 25.41
CA ASN A 214 1.13 -8.26 26.10
C ASN A 214 0.06 -8.84 25.16
N VAL A 215 -0.33 -10.10 25.41
CA VAL A 215 -1.42 -10.79 24.71
C VAL A 215 -2.64 -10.83 25.61
N GLY A 216 -3.73 -10.18 25.17
CA GLY A 216 -5.04 -10.29 25.80
C GLY A 216 -5.93 -11.29 25.06
N ILE A 217 -6.44 -12.30 25.76
CA ILE A 217 -7.52 -13.17 25.28
C ILE A 217 -8.78 -12.81 26.04
N GLY A 218 -9.79 -12.27 25.36
CA GLY A 218 -11.04 -11.83 25.98
C GLY A 218 -10.99 -10.44 26.61
N THR A 219 -9.81 -9.83 26.73
CA THR A 219 -9.59 -8.48 27.28
C THR A 219 -8.78 -7.60 26.33
N SER A 220 -9.09 -6.31 26.28
CA SER A 220 -8.33 -5.29 25.54
C SER A 220 -7.29 -4.55 26.40
N ALA A 221 -7.33 -4.74 27.72
CA ALA A 221 -6.44 -4.11 28.69
C ALA A 221 -5.68 -5.16 29.52
N PRO A 222 -4.79 -5.97 28.89
CA PRO A 222 -4.09 -7.03 29.57
C PRO A 222 -3.14 -6.50 30.67
N SER A 223 -3.32 -6.97 31.90
CA SER A 223 -2.51 -6.60 33.07
C SER A 223 -1.23 -7.45 33.21
N ALA A 224 -1.08 -8.50 32.41
CA ALA A 224 0.08 -9.40 32.38
C ALA A 224 0.49 -9.73 30.95
N LYS A 225 1.66 -10.38 30.77
CA LYS A 225 2.18 -10.77 29.45
C LYS A 225 1.22 -11.63 28.63
N LEU A 226 0.49 -12.51 29.32
CA LEU A 226 -0.69 -13.20 28.82
C LEU A 226 -1.79 -12.97 29.84
N ASP A 227 -2.84 -12.27 29.44
CA ASP A 227 -4.03 -12.04 30.27
C ASP A 227 -5.22 -12.67 29.57
N ILE A 228 -5.82 -13.66 30.22
CA ILE A 228 -6.96 -14.40 29.70
C ILE A 228 -8.15 -14.02 30.57
N GLN A 229 -9.01 -13.15 30.04
CA GLN A 229 -10.32 -12.89 30.64
C GLN A 229 -11.23 -14.08 30.32
N GLY A 230 -11.21 -15.05 31.22
CA GLY A 230 -12.09 -16.19 31.22
C GLY A 230 -12.18 -16.81 32.61
N GLY A 231 -12.93 -17.89 32.73
CA GLY A 231 -13.24 -18.54 34.00
C GLY A 231 -14.73 -18.56 34.31
N ALA A 232 -15.08 -19.41 35.27
CA ALA A 232 -16.45 -19.65 35.71
C ALA A 232 -16.86 -18.72 36.85
N ASP A 233 -18.18 -18.60 37.07
CA ASP A 233 -18.72 -18.11 38.34
C ASP A 233 -18.38 -19.09 39.48
N ALA A 234 -18.59 -18.66 40.74
CA ALA A 234 -18.35 -19.49 41.93
C ALA A 234 -19.07 -20.86 41.92
N THR A 235 -20.14 -21.01 41.13
CA THR A 235 -20.90 -22.26 40.95
C THR A 235 -20.34 -23.16 39.84
N GLY A 236 -19.31 -22.72 39.13
CA GLY A 236 -18.78 -23.41 37.95
C GLY A 236 -19.56 -23.14 36.66
N LEU A 237 -20.57 -22.27 36.67
CA LEU A 237 -21.35 -21.88 35.50
C LEU A 237 -20.65 -20.75 34.70
N ASN A 238 -21.13 -20.51 33.47
CA ASN A 238 -20.64 -19.46 32.56
C ASN A 238 -19.14 -19.54 32.24
N ASP A 239 -18.55 -20.73 32.31
CA ASP A 239 -17.13 -20.94 32.03
C ASP A 239 -16.83 -20.87 30.51
N PRO A 240 -16.11 -19.85 30.01
CA PRO A 240 -15.67 -19.80 28.62
C PRO A 240 -14.53 -20.79 28.32
N CYS A 241 -14.11 -21.60 29.30
CA CYS A 241 -13.07 -22.62 29.19
C CYS A 241 -11.69 -22.02 28.84
N ALA A 242 -11.21 -21.13 29.71
CA ALA A 242 -10.09 -20.22 29.47
C ALA A 242 -8.76 -20.89 29.05
N LEU A 243 -8.43 -22.07 29.59
CA LEU A 243 -7.17 -22.76 29.27
C LEU A 243 -7.33 -24.29 29.21
N ALA A 244 -7.00 -24.85 28.05
CA ALA A 244 -7.07 -26.28 27.75
C ALA A 244 -5.72 -26.84 27.29
N PHE A 245 -5.41 -28.07 27.69
CA PHE A 245 -4.25 -28.81 27.21
C PHE A 245 -4.73 -30.13 26.59
N SER A 246 -4.75 -30.19 25.26
CA SER A 246 -5.18 -31.38 24.52
C SER A 246 -4.02 -32.31 24.20
N TRP A 247 -4.35 -33.58 23.92
CA TRP A 247 -3.43 -34.46 23.23
C TRP A 247 -3.06 -33.90 21.85
N ARG A 248 -1.88 -34.25 21.33
CA ARG A 248 -1.31 -33.69 20.08
C ARG A 248 -2.20 -33.90 18.85
N ASN A 249 -3.06 -34.91 18.85
CA ASN A 249 -4.02 -35.20 17.78
C ASN A 249 -5.43 -34.64 18.07
N GLY A 250 -5.57 -33.78 19.09
CA GLY A 250 -6.83 -33.19 19.53
C GLY A 250 -7.57 -34.04 20.56
N GLY A 251 -8.49 -33.40 21.29
CA GLY A 251 -9.27 -34.04 22.35
C GLY A 251 -8.48 -34.35 23.62
N PHE A 252 -9.01 -35.22 24.48
CA PHE A 252 -8.36 -35.69 25.72
C PHE A 252 -7.84 -34.54 26.59
N ARG A 253 -8.67 -33.52 26.79
CA ARG A 253 -8.23 -32.25 27.34
C ARG A 253 -8.05 -32.34 28.85
N HIS A 254 -6.97 -31.77 29.34
CA HIS A 254 -6.87 -31.27 30.72
C HIS A 254 -7.24 -29.79 30.70
N TRP A 255 -7.69 -29.26 31.83
CA TRP A 255 -8.09 -27.85 31.91
C TRP A 255 -7.50 -27.19 33.15
N VAL A 256 -7.21 -25.90 33.01
CA VAL A 256 -7.06 -25.01 34.16
C VAL A 256 -8.23 -24.05 34.09
N ARG A 257 -9.11 -24.13 35.08
CA ARG A 257 -10.26 -23.26 35.23
C ARG A 257 -9.96 -22.27 36.34
N SER A 258 -10.25 -20.99 36.12
CA SER A 258 -10.40 -20.04 37.22
C SER A 258 -11.88 -19.94 37.57
N CYS A 259 -12.25 -19.95 38.83
CA CYS A 259 -13.57 -19.53 39.30
C CYS A 259 -13.43 -18.27 40.15
N HIS A 260 -14.41 -17.38 40.05
CA HIS A 260 -14.42 -16.13 40.82
C HIS A 260 -15.80 -15.86 41.43
N ASN A 261 -15.78 -15.47 42.70
CA ASN A 261 -16.91 -14.93 43.42
C ASN A 261 -16.75 -13.42 43.52
N ASN A 262 -17.67 -12.66 42.90
CA ASN A 262 -17.63 -11.19 42.89
C ASN A 262 -17.78 -10.54 44.27
N THR A 263 -18.12 -11.33 45.30
CA THR A 263 -18.24 -10.91 46.68
C THR A 263 -17.35 -11.81 47.56
N ILE A 264 -16.34 -11.23 48.21
CA ILE A 264 -15.39 -11.98 49.06
C ILE A 264 -16.01 -12.26 50.44
N THR A 265 -17.01 -13.14 50.48
CA THR A 265 -17.68 -13.55 51.72
C THR A 265 -17.46 -15.01 52.07
N GLY A 266 -16.70 -15.76 51.26
CA GLY A 266 -16.41 -17.17 51.50
C GLY A 266 -15.67 -17.84 50.34
N ALA A 267 -16.05 -19.10 50.10
CA ALA A 267 -15.51 -20.00 49.09
C ALA A 267 -15.77 -19.52 47.64
N GLY A 268 -15.08 -20.13 46.67
CA GLY A 268 -15.37 -19.95 45.23
C GLY A 268 -14.46 -18.97 44.47
N ASN A 269 -13.29 -18.66 45.04
CA ASN A 269 -12.19 -17.99 44.34
C ASN A 269 -11.01 -18.96 44.23
N ALA A 270 -10.86 -19.64 43.10
CA ALA A 270 -9.82 -20.65 42.93
C ALA A 270 -9.41 -20.86 41.46
N PRO A 271 -8.13 -21.08 41.18
CA PRO A 271 -7.73 -21.92 40.08
C PRO A 271 -7.90 -23.42 40.42
N ASP A 272 -8.59 -24.14 39.54
CA ASP A 272 -8.80 -25.58 39.58
C ASP A 272 -8.07 -26.25 38.41
N VAL A 273 -7.37 -27.35 38.69
CA VAL A 273 -6.73 -28.20 37.68
C VAL A 273 -7.60 -29.44 37.47
N TYR A 274 -8.12 -29.59 36.25
CA TYR A 274 -8.90 -30.75 35.83
C TYR A 274 -8.05 -31.70 34.99
N LEU A 275 -8.08 -32.98 35.36
CA LEU A 275 -7.34 -34.05 34.72
C LEU A 275 -8.27 -34.88 33.84
N ASN A 276 -7.85 -35.23 32.62
CA ASN A 276 -8.62 -36.12 31.73
C ASN A 276 -8.84 -37.49 32.38
N ASN A 277 -10.09 -37.95 32.43
CA ASN A 277 -10.44 -39.34 32.77
C ASN A 277 -11.27 -40.03 31.67
N SER A 278 -11.53 -39.35 30.54
CA SER A 278 -12.20 -39.91 29.38
C SER A 278 -11.27 -40.80 28.55
N SER A 279 -11.79 -41.93 28.08
CA SER A 279 -11.15 -42.82 27.09
C SER A 279 -11.44 -42.42 25.64
N GLY A 280 -12.38 -41.52 25.40
CA GLY A 280 -12.70 -40.96 24.08
C GLY A 280 -12.17 -39.55 23.90
N SER A 281 -11.73 -39.21 22.67
CA SER A 281 -11.13 -37.91 22.33
C SER A 281 -12.08 -36.74 22.58
N ALA A 282 -13.38 -36.92 22.34
CA ALA A 282 -14.39 -35.89 22.55
C ALA A 282 -14.96 -35.85 23.99
N GLY A 283 -14.62 -36.83 24.84
CA GLY A 283 -15.30 -36.96 26.13
C GLY A 283 -14.90 -35.92 27.17
N SER A 284 -13.70 -35.34 27.07
CA SER A 284 -13.21 -34.23 27.91
C SER A 284 -13.49 -32.87 27.27
N SER A 285 -14.77 -32.54 27.15
CA SER A 285 -15.25 -31.36 26.41
C SER A 285 -15.27 -30.06 27.22
N ALA A 286 -15.30 -30.15 28.56
CA ALA A 286 -15.29 -29.01 29.48
C ALA A 286 -14.81 -29.44 30.87
N PRO A 287 -14.37 -28.51 31.74
CA PRO A 287 -14.11 -28.81 33.15
C PRO A 287 -15.27 -29.56 33.81
N GLY A 288 -14.97 -30.70 34.44
CA GLY A 288 -15.97 -31.57 35.08
C GLY A 288 -16.73 -32.54 34.15
N THR A 289 -16.53 -32.48 32.83
CA THR A 289 -17.12 -33.42 31.85
C THR A 289 -16.01 -34.24 31.21
N GLY A 290 -15.94 -35.55 31.49
CA GLY A 290 -14.82 -36.41 31.06
C GLY A 290 -13.47 -36.03 31.67
N ASN A 291 -13.53 -35.33 32.81
CA ASN A 291 -12.42 -34.90 33.63
C ASN A 291 -12.73 -35.10 35.12
N ILE A 292 -11.69 -35.24 35.93
CA ILE A 292 -11.75 -35.16 37.40
C ILE A 292 -10.98 -33.96 37.91
N VAL A 293 -11.32 -33.46 39.09
CA VAL A 293 -10.53 -32.44 39.77
C VAL A 293 -9.26 -33.10 40.29
N GLY A 294 -8.09 -32.56 39.93
CA GLY A 294 -6.81 -32.97 40.49
C GLY A 294 -6.44 -32.12 41.70
N LEU A 295 -6.40 -30.80 41.51
CA LEU A 295 -5.93 -29.83 42.50
C LEU A 295 -6.80 -28.57 42.45
N THR A 296 -7.08 -28.03 43.62
CA THR A 296 -7.77 -26.76 43.85
C THR A 296 -6.93 -25.92 44.79
N LEU A 297 -6.65 -24.68 44.41
CA LEU A 297 -6.00 -23.71 45.29
C LEU A 297 -6.98 -22.56 45.53
N GLU A 298 -7.66 -22.59 46.67
CA GLU A 298 -8.78 -21.70 46.93
C GLU A 298 -8.40 -20.61 47.93
N SER A 299 -8.88 -19.40 47.68
CA SER A 299 -9.01 -18.35 48.69
C SER A 299 -10.42 -18.36 49.28
N ASN A 300 -10.56 -18.79 50.53
CA ASN A 300 -11.82 -18.70 51.27
C ASN A 300 -11.81 -17.44 52.14
N ASN A 301 -12.14 -16.30 51.54
CA ASN A 301 -12.08 -15.01 52.21
C ASN A 301 -10.73 -14.75 52.93
N GLY A 302 -9.63 -14.93 52.20
CA GLY A 302 -8.27 -14.71 52.72
C GLY A 302 -7.68 -15.88 53.50
N LEU A 303 -8.43 -16.97 53.72
CA LEU A 303 -7.90 -18.23 54.25
C LEU A 303 -7.54 -19.17 53.09
N PRO A 304 -6.25 -19.39 52.78
CA PRO A 304 -5.86 -20.28 51.69
C PRO A 304 -6.17 -21.73 52.05
N ARG A 305 -6.74 -22.46 51.08
CA ARG A 305 -7.03 -23.88 51.17
C ARG A 305 -6.50 -24.63 49.95
N VAL A 306 -6.04 -25.85 50.17
CA VAL A 306 -5.60 -26.78 49.13
C VAL A 306 -6.55 -27.97 49.11
N GLY A 307 -7.23 -28.19 47.99
CA GLY A 307 -8.03 -29.39 47.74
C GLY A 307 -7.31 -30.31 46.77
N ILE A 308 -7.16 -31.59 47.11
CA ILE A 308 -6.74 -32.64 46.16
C ILE A 308 -7.97 -33.50 45.88
N GLY A 309 -8.42 -33.59 44.64
CA GLY A 309 -9.65 -34.35 44.31
C GLY A 309 -10.98 -33.70 44.73
N THR A 310 -10.96 -32.43 45.17
CA THR A 310 -12.15 -31.67 45.58
C THR A 310 -11.99 -30.20 45.20
N THR A 311 -13.08 -29.54 44.77
CA THR A 311 -13.14 -28.09 44.48
C THR A 311 -13.61 -27.27 45.68
N THR A 312 -14.03 -27.91 46.77
CA THR A 312 -14.58 -27.23 47.95
C THR A 312 -13.91 -27.74 49.22
N PRO A 313 -12.60 -27.53 49.40
CA PRO A 313 -11.90 -27.98 50.60
C PRO A 313 -12.51 -27.33 51.85
N GLY A 314 -12.92 -28.11 52.85
CA GLY A 314 -13.46 -27.65 54.13
C GLY A 314 -12.39 -27.29 55.17
N ALA A 315 -11.13 -27.66 54.93
CA ALA A 315 -9.98 -27.35 55.78
C ALA A 315 -8.82 -26.77 54.96
N THR A 316 -7.76 -26.31 55.63
CA THR A 316 -6.55 -25.77 54.97
C THR A 316 -5.94 -26.74 53.95
N LEU A 317 -5.99 -28.04 54.21
CA LEU A 317 -5.67 -29.09 53.25
C LEU A 317 -6.77 -30.15 53.33
N GLU A 318 -7.39 -30.46 52.21
CA GLU A 318 -8.34 -31.57 52.08
C GLU A 318 -7.92 -32.47 50.92
N VAL A 319 -8.01 -33.78 51.15
CA VAL A 319 -7.86 -34.80 50.11
C VAL A 319 -9.21 -35.49 49.92
N GLY A 320 -9.94 -35.09 48.89
CA GLY A 320 -11.20 -35.67 48.47
C GLY A 320 -11.02 -37.06 47.85
N GLY A 321 -11.98 -37.95 48.09
CA GLY A 321 -12.06 -39.25 47.39
C GLY A 321 -11.17 -40.38 47.93
N GLY A 322 -10.46 -40.20 49.04
CA GLY A 322 -9.61 -41.25 49.63
C GLY A 322 -10.17 -41.85 50.91
N ALA A 323 -11.02 -42.88 50.82
CA ALA A 323 -11.18 -43.82 51.93
C ALA A 323 -9.86 -44.61 52.12
N GLY A 324 -8.90 -44.05 52.87
CA GLY A 324 -7.66 -44.76 53.22
C GLY A 324 -6.38 -43.93 53.40
N GLY A 325 -6.40 -42.64 53.13
CA GLY A 325 -5.21 -41.78 53.29
C GLY A 325 -5.16 -41.12 54.67
N ARG A 326 -4.76 -41.87 55.70
CA ARG A 326 -4.43 -41.30 57.02
C ARG A 326 -3.46 -40.14 56.84
N CYS A 327 -3.85 -38.94 57.26
CA CYS A 327 -2.89 -37.89 57.61
C CYS A 327 -1.93 -38.50 58.64
N ALA A 328 -0.69 -38.73 58.24
CA ALA A 328 0.37 -39.13 59.14
C ALA A 328 0.74 -37.93 60.03
N HIS A 329 -0.18 -37.46 60.87
CA HIS A 329 0.19 -36.59 61.98
C HIS A 329 0.66 -37.47 63.12
N HIS A 330 1.96 -37.67 63.11
CA HIS A 330 2.77 -38.10 64.23
C HIS A 330 2.28 -37.40 65.52
N ARG A 331 1.61 -38.14 66.41
CA ARG A 331 1.66 -37.90 67.86
C ARG A 331 2.49 -39.01 68.48
N ARG A 332 3.81 -38.78 68.54
CA ARG A 332 4.61 -39.24 69.67
C ARG A 332 4.08 -38.56 70.93
N GLN A 333 4.27 -39.24 72.08
CA GLN A 333 3.96 -38.85 73.47
C GLN A 333 2.52 -39.28 73.88
N GLN A 334 2.24 -40.18 74.83
CA GLN A 334 2.99 -40.78 75.95
C GLN A 334 2.20 -41.98 76.53
N ARG A 335 2.90 -42.90 77.23
CA ARG A 335 2.43 -43.68 78.42
C ARG A 335 1.37 -44.78 78.17
N VAL A 336 1.43 -46.02 78.67
CA VAL A 336 2.24 -46.74 79.68
C VAL A 336 2.27 -48.23 79.27
N HIS A 337 3.43 -48.88 79.40
CA HIS A 337 3.52 -50.35 79.39
C HIS A 337 2.72 -50.96 80.55
N ARG A 338 1.73 -51.81 80.27
CA ARG A 338 1.34 -52.87 81.21
C ARG A 338 1.26 -54.20 80.48
N HIS A 339 2.30 -55.01 80.67
CA HIS A 339 2.21 -56.47 80.58
C HIS A 339 1.43 -57.00 81.78
N PRO A 340 0.61 -58.04 81.60
CA PRO A 340 0.47 -59.02 82.66
C PRO A 340 0.64 -60.43 82.09
N GLY A 341 1.82 -60.99 82.32
CA GLY A 341 2.00 -62.42 82.45
C GLY A 341 2.25 -62.74 83.92
N ARG A 342 1.79 -63.91 84.36
CA ARG A 342 1.97 -64.58 85.66
C ARG A 342 1.03 -64.12 86.80
N ARG A 343 0.50 -65.00 87.65
CA ARG A 343 0.36 -66.48 87.75
C ARG A 343 -0.28 -66.72 89.13
N GLN A 344 -1.00 -67.84 89.31
CA GLN A 344 -1.27 -68.54 90.59
C GLN A 344 -2.27 -67.84 91.53
N HIS A 345 -3.06 -68.49 92.39
CA HIS A 345 -3.50 -69.87 92.69
C HIS A 345 -4.57 -69.70 93.80
N HIS A 346 -5.45 -70.71 94.00
CA HIS A 346 -6.20 -71.00 95.25
C HIS A 346 -7.24 -69.93 95.71
N ASP A 347 -8.41 -70.21 96.27
CA ASP A 347 -9.16 -71.39 96.74
C ASP A 347 -10.66 -71.00 96.57
N GLY A 348 -11.56 -71.89 96.19
CA GLY A 348 -12.33 -72.68 97.15
C GLY A 348 -13.62 -71.95 97.59
N HIS A 349 -14.78 -72.41 97.13
CA HIS A 349 -15.95 -72.76 97.97
C HIS A 349 -17.20 -73.08 97.13
N ARG A 350 -17.72 -74.28 97.42
CA ARG A 350 -19.01 -74.92 97.08
C ARG A 350 -19.16 -75.57 95.72
#